data_AF-A0A955QIJ8-F1
#
_entry.id   AF-A0A955QIJ8-F1
#
_cell.length_a   1.000
_cell.length_b   1.000
_cell.length_c   1.000
_cell.angle_alpha   90.00
_cell.angle_beta   90.00
_cell.angle_gamma   90.00
#
_symmetry.space_group_name_H-M   'P 1'
#
loop_
_entity.id
_entity.type
_entity.pdbx_description
1 polymer ?
#
loop_
_entity_poly.entity_id
_entity_poly.type
_entity_poly.pdbx_seq_one_letter_code
_entity_poly.pdbx_strand_id
1 'polypeptide(L)'
;PKELLFRFWGDMGLEECSREKGMLSRYTMVTCHAPANPTFAYEPSRLTSDMIDRHLRRTRGDYHFGRFQGEHVLEVSHRGQILTFPDWKFEILGPLRLLEFICKNGAVGVLSAVDDEVFWEILSQLLADERYRPVNQILTLEIRRKVFGDLYERLQGLGSGDCIDLSTVAKLRTGLFHAPKGDCEGGESVRLAYVEIRRGAVLTGIPSSFTARQFGHMQEEAEPWWIILVPEFEVEKDEKL
;
A
#
# COMPACT_ATOMS: atom_id res chain seq x y z
N PRO A 1 -5.36 10.83 34.72
CA PRO A 1 -4.41 11.14 33.63
C PRO A 1 -4.95 10.55 32.32
N LYS A 2 -5.42 11.41 31.41
CA LYS A 2 -5.98 11.00 30.12
C LYS A 2 -4.83 10.53 29.22
N GLU A 3 -4.80 9.23 28.98
CA GLU A 3 -3.84 8.59 28.10
C GLU A 3 -4.04 9.06 26.67
N LEU A 4 -2.94 9.42 26.01
CA LEU A 4 -2.89 9.86 24.63
C LEU A 4 -3.27 8.69 23.71
N LEU A 5 -4.54 8.66 23.32
CA LEU A 5 -5.06 7.80 22.25
C LEU A 5 -4.50 8.27 20.91
N PHE A 6 -3.39 7.68 20.48
CA PHE A 6 -3.01 7.69 19.07
C PHE A 6 -3.63 6.47 18.40
N ARG A 7 -4.78 6.65 17.73
CA ARG A 7 -5.46 5.60 16.94
C ARG A 7 -5.88 6.20 15.59
N PHE A 8 -5.45 5.57 14.51
CA PHE A 8 -5.79 5.97 13.14
C PHE A 8 -7.20 5.45 12.81
N TRP A 9 -8.10 6.32 12.35
CA TRP A 9 -9.46 6.01 11.86
C TRP A 9 -10.25 4.91 12.62
N GLY A 10 -10.75 5.25 13.81
CA GLY A 10 -11.91 4.57 14.40
C GLY A 10 -11.75 3.13 14.90
N ASP A 11 -10.52 2.60 14.97
CA ASP A 11 -10.24 1.22 15.45
C ASP A 11 -10.71 0.11 14.50
N MET A 12 -10.99 0.43 13.22
CA MET A 12 -11.60 -0.52 12.29
C MET A 12 -10.60 -1.04 11.26
N GLY A 13 -10.56 -2.37 11.11
CA GLY A 13 -9.85 -3.03 10.01
C GLY A 13 -10.46 -2.71 8.64
N LEU A 14 -9.77 -3.06 7.56
CA LEU A 14 -10.29 -2.93 6.18
C LEU A 14 -11.63 -3.66 6.03
N GLU A 15 -11.76 -4.83 6.65
CA GLU A 15 -12.95 -5.69 6.58
C GLU A 15 -14.13 -5.06 7.33
N GLU A 16 -13.89 -4.39 8.45
CA GLU A 16 -14.94 -3.68 9.18
C GLU A 16 -15.39 -2.45 8.42
N CYS A 17 -14.43 -1.66 7.91
CA CYS A 17 -14.74 -0.50 7.06
C CYS A 17 -15.61 -0.88 5.85
N SER A 18 -15.37 -2.04 5.23
CA SER A 18 -16.15 -2.49 4.05
C SER A 18 -17.59 -2.88 4.37
N ARG A 19 -17.93 -3.07 5.66
CA ARG A 19 -19.26 -3.50 6.11
C ARG A 19 -20.11 -2.36 6.67
N GLU A 20 -19.58 -1.13 6.64
CA GLU A 20 -20.28 0.03 7.14
C GLU A 20 -21.56 0.31 6.35
N LYS A 21 -22.67 0.44 7.07
CA LYS A 21 -24.00 0.59 6.47
C LYS A 21 -24.17 1.98 5.88
N GLY A 22 -24.77 2.04 4.69
CA GLY A 22 -25.12 3.31 4.04
C GLY A 22 -23.99 3.94 3.23
N MET A 23 -22.87 3.24 3.05
CA MET A 23 -21.85 3.65 2.08
C MET A 23 -22.40 3.56 0.66
N LEU A 24 -22.39 4.68 -0.06
CA LEU A 24 -22.74 4.75 -1.47
C LEU A 24 -21.48 5.02 -2.28
N SER A 25 -20.84 3.97 -2.81
CA SER A 25 -19.51 4.06 -3.46
C SER A 25 -19.40 5.19 -4.49
N ARG A 26 -20.47 5.48 -5.24
CA ARG A 26 -20.54 6.58 -6.22
C ARG A 26 -20.28 7.98 -5.63
N TYR A 27 -20.57 8.18 -4.36
CA TYR A 27 -20.39 9.44 -3.63
C TYR A 27 -19.31 9.35 -2.55
N THR A 28 -18.60 8.23 -2.47
CA THR A 28 -17.57 7.98 -1.47
C THR A 28 -16.18 8.27 -2.03
N MET A 29 -15.36 8.97 -1.25
CA MET A 29 -13.91 9.04 -1.45
C MET A 29 -13.24 8.17 -0.39
N VAL A 30 -12.33 7.29 -0.80
CA VAL A 30 -11.53 6.48 0.11
C VAL A 30 -10.14 7.07 0.19
N THR A 31 -9.67 7.35 1.41
CA THR A 31 -8.33 7.89 1.64
C THR A 31 -7.51 6.97 2.53
N CYS A 32 -6.27 6.67 2.15
CA CYS A 32 -5.32 5.94 2.98
C CYS A 32 -4.03 6.77 3.08
N HIS A 33 -3.71 7.24 4.28
CA HIS A 33 -2.52 8.02 4.54
C HIS A 33 -1.45 7.15 5.20
N ALA A 34 -0.23 7.17 4.66
CA ALA A 34 0.90 6.37 5.11
C ALA A 34 0.55 4.89 5.31
N PRO A 35 0.19 4.16 4.23
CA PRO A 35 -0.07 2.72 4.31
C PRO A 35 1.05 2.02 5.09
N ALA A 36 0.67 1.15 6.03
CA ALA A 36 1.63 0.58 6.97
C ALA A 36 2.62 -0.36 6.28
N ASN A 37 3.90 0.00 6.31
CA ASN A 37 5.00 -0.95 6.16
C ASN A 37 5.19 -1.71 7.49
N PRO A 38 5.35 -3.05 7.50
CA PRO A 38 5.40 -3.95 6.34
C PRO A 38 4.06 -4.48 5.80
N THR A 39 2.93 -4.33 6.51
CA THR A 39 1.58 -4.84 6.14
C THR A 39 1.27 -4.81 4.63
N PHE A 40 1.61 -3.72 3.93
CA PHE A 40 1.35 -3.54 2.50
C PHE A 40 2.59 -3.49 1.60
N ALA A 41 3.79 -3.73 2.14
CA ALA A 41 5.05 -3.59 1.39
C ALA A 41 5.48 -4.87 0.63
N TYR A 42 4.70 -5.94 0.74
CA TYR A 42 4.98 -7.23 0.11
C TYR A 42 3.68 -7.82 -0.42
N GLU A 43 3.67 -8.28 -1.67
CA GLU A 43 2.47 -8.84 -2.28
C GLU A 43 2.45 -10.38 -2.21
N PRO A 44 1.57 -11.00 -1.40
CA PRO A 44 1.52 -12.45 -1.22
C PRO A 44 1.20 -13.24 -2.50
N SER A 45 0.52 -12.64 -3.48
CA SER A 45 0.23 -13.32 -4.75
C SER A 45 1.47 -13.59 -5.62
N ARG A 46 2.60 -12.94 -5.34
CA ARG A 46 3.87 -13.12 -6.10
C ARG A 46 5.07 -13.49 -5.23
N LEU A 47 4.98 -13.38 -3.91
CA LEU A 47 6.08 -13.66 -2.96
C LEU A 47 5.70 -14.79 -2.02
N THR A 48 6.61 -15.76 -1.82
CA THR A 48 6.42 -16.77 -0.77
C THR A 48 6.56 -16.18 0.63
N SER A 49 5.82 -16.75 1.59
CA SER A 49 5.91 -16.36 3.00
C SER A 49 7.35 -16.45 3.55
N ASP A 50 8.09 -17.52 3.22
CA ASP A 50 9.50 -17.68 3.64
C ASP A 50 10.40 -16.55 3.09
N MET A 51 10.16 -16.08 1.86
CA MET A 51 10.92 -14.97 1.30
C MET A 51 10.63 -13.66 2.01
N ILE A 52 9.35 -13.40 2.29
CA ILE A 52 8.89 -12.22 3.03
C ILE A 52 9.50 -12.24 4.44
N ASP A 53 9.35 -13.34 5.17
CA ASP A 53 9.87 -13.50 6.53
C ASP A 53 11.40 -13.31 6.59
N ARG A 54 12.13 -13.93 5.66
CA ARG A 54 13.60 -13.77 5.58
C ARG A 54 13.99 -12.33 5.29
N HIS A 55 13.26 -11.67 4.39
CA HIS A 55 13.54 -10.28 4.06
C HIS A 55 13.24 -9.36 5.25
N LEU A 56 12.10 -9.53 5.92
CA LEU A 56 11.72 -8.79 7.12
C LEU A 56 12.73 -8.94 8.25
N ARG A 57 13.15 -10.18 8.56
CA ARG A 57 14.20 -10.41 9.57
C ARG A 57 15.50 -9.70 9.22
N ARG A 58 15.87 -9.70 7.93
CA ARG A 58 17.09 -9.05 7.45
C ARG A 58 17.02 -7.52 7.53
N THR A 59 15.87 -6.89 7.24
CA THR A 59 15.75 -5.43 7.13
C THR A 59 15.18 -4.76 8.37
N ARG A 60 14.31 -5.44 9.11
CA ARG A 60 13.62 -4.94 10.31
C ARG A 60 14.14 -5.56 11.61
N GLY A 61 14.85 -6.67 11.53
CA GLY A 61 15.38 -7.42 12.69
C GLY A 61 14.52 -8.61 13.05
N ASP A 62 15.00 -9.44 13.99
CA ASP A 62 14.24 -10.57 14.49
C ASP A 62 13.01 -10.10 15.25
N TYR A 63 11.87 -10.75 14.97
CA TYR A 63 10.61 -10.45 15.63
C TYR A 63 9.94 -11.73 16.13
N HIS A 64 9.12 -11.57 17.16
CA HIS A 64 8.26 -12.62 17.67
C HIS A 64 6.98 -12.03 18.26
N PHE A 65 5.92 -12.83 18.26
CA PHE A 65 4.66 -12.45 18.89
C PHE A 65 4.75 -12.72 20.39
N GLY A 66 4.35 -11.74 21.19
CA GLY A 66 4.41 -11.75 22.63
C GLY A 66 3.18 -11.15 23.28
N ARG A 67 3.28 -10.91 24.59
CA ARG A 67 2.27 -10.18 25.36
C ARG A 67 2.92 -9.14 26.24
N PHE A 68 2.44 -7.89 26.16
CA PHE A 68 2.88 -6.80 27.02
C PHE A 68 1.68 -6.26 27.79
N GLN A 69 1.75 -6.31 29.13
CA GLN A 69 0.65 -5.90 30.02
C GLN A 69 -0.71 -6.58 29.72
N GLY A 70 -0.68 -7.80 29.17
CA GLY A 70 -1.88 -8.57 28.81
C GLY A 70 -2.37 -8.36 27.37
N GLU A 71 -1.84 -7.38 26.65
CA GLU A 71 -2.16 -7.13 25.24
C GLU A 71 -1.22 -7.91 24.31
N HIS A 72 -1.74 -8.32 23.15
CA HIS A 72 -0.94 -8.94 22.10
C HIS A 72 -0.04 -7.90 21.44
N VAL A 73 1.25 -8.19 21.37
CA VAL A 73 2.24 -7.29 20.78
C VAL A 73 3.21 -8.05 19.90
N LEU A 74 3.80 -7.32 18.97
CA LEU A 74 4.96 -7.76 18.22
C LEU A 74 6.22 -7.19 18.86
N GLU A 75 7.13 -8.05 19.31
CA GLU A 75 8.41 -7.67 19.87
C GLU A 75 9.51 -7.79 18.81
N VAL A 76 10.13 -6.67 18.46
CA VAL A 76 11.20 -6.58 17.45
C VAL A 76 12.52 -6.24 18.13
N SER A 77 13.53 -7.08 17.92
CA SER A 77 14.90 -6.83 18.37
C SER A 77 15.62 -5.93 17.38
N HIS A 78 15.91 -4.70 17.79
CA HIS A 78 16.60 -3.72 16.96
C HIS A 78 17.75 -3.07 17.75
N ARG A 79 18.99 -3.25 17.28
CA ARG A 79 20.21 -2.63 17.85
C ARG A 79 20.37 -2.84 19.36
N GLY A 80 20.00 -4.02 19.86
CA GLY A 80 20.11 -4.39 21.28
C GLY A 80 18.95 -3.89 22.16
N GLN A 81 17.91 -3.29 21.57
CA GLN A 81 16.67 -2.92 22.25
C GLN A 81 15.50 -3.77 21.72
N ILE A 82 14.51 -4.00 22.58
CA ILE A 82 13.23 -4.62 22.20
C ILE A 82 12.21 -3.50 22.03
N LEU A 83 11.65 -3.38 20.82
CA LEU A 83 10.57 -2.46 20.50
C LEU A 83 9.27 -3.24 20.39
N THR A 84 8.19 -2.71 20.98
CA THR A 84 6.85 -3.29 20.89
C THR A 84 6.02 -2.55 19.86
N PHE A 85 5.35 -3.31 18.99
CA PHE A 85 4.41 -2.82 17.99
C PHE A 85 3.06 -3.52 18.15
N PRO A 86 1.98 -2.98 17.57
CA PRO A 86 0.74 -3.73 17.40
C PRO A 86 1.00 -5.08 16.70
N ASP A 87 0.28 -6.12 17.10
CA ASP A 87 0.42 -7.47 16.56
C ASP A 87 0.16 -7.58 15.05
N TRP A 88 -0.77 -6.78 14.53
CA TRP A 88 -1.07 -6.72 13.09
C TRP A 88 0.00 -6.05 12.23
N LYS A 89 0.99 -5.36 12.82
CA LYS A 89 1.96 -4.54 12.07
C LYS A 89 2.73 -5.35 11.02
N PHE A 90 2.91 -6.66 11.25
CA PHE A 90 3.60 -7.59 10.37
C PHE A 90 2.66 -8.62 9.72
N GLU A 91 1.34 -8.44 9.86
CA GLU A 91 0.36 -9.20 9.11
C GLU A 91 0.38 -8.72 7.65
N ILE A 92 1.07 -9.45 6.78
CA ILE A 92 1.29 -9.05 5.40
C ILE A 92 0.03 -9.35 4.58
N LEU A 93 -0.75 -8.29 4.34
CA LEU A 93 -1.97 -8.35 3.53
C LEU A 93 -1.67 -8.10 2.05
N GLY A 94 -0.67 -7.26 1.79
CA GLY A 94 -0.23 -6.89 0.45
C GLY A 94 -1.04 -5.75 -0.20
N PRO A 95 -0.41 -5.01 -1.12
CA PRO A 95 -1.03 -3.84 -1.73
C PRO A 95 -2.21 -4.17 -2.64
N LEU A 96 -2.32 -5.38 -3.19
CA LEU A 96 -3.48 -5.76 -4.00
C LEU A 96 -4.78 -5.71 -3.19
N ARG A 97 -4.77 -6.15 -1.92
CA ARG A 97 -5.93 -6.10 -1.03
C ARG A 97 -6.35 -4.66 -0.71
N LEU A 98 -5.37 -3.77 -0.52
CA LEU A 98 -5.64 -2.34 -0.31
C LEU A 98 -6.27 -1.69 -1.55
N LEU A 99 -5.72 -2.00 -2.73
CA LEU A 99 -6.29 -1.54 -4.00
C LEU A 99 -7.72 -2.05 -4.19
N GLU A 100 -7.99 -3.31 -3.83
CA GLU A 100 -9.32 -3.91 -3.89
C GLU A 100 -10.32 -3.17 -3.02
N PHE A 101 -9.95 -2.94 -1.77
CA PHE A 101 -10.77 -2.20 -0.83
C PHE A 101 -11.08 -0.79 -1.38
N ILE A 102 -10.07 -0.05 -1.83
CA ILE A 102 -10.24 1.31 -2.34
C ILE A 102 -11.18 1.33 -3.56
N CYS A 103 -10.93 0.45 -4.53
CA CYS A 103 -11.66 0.46 -5.79
C CYS A 103 -13.12 -0.01 -5.66
N LYS A 104 -13.43 -0.88 -4.70
CA LYS A 104 -14.81 -1.35 -4.46
C LYS A 104 -15.64 -0.37 -3.63
N ASN A 105 -15.00 0.43 -2.78
CA ASN A 105 -15.71 1.22 -1.77
C ASN A 105 -15.79 2.73 -2.07
N GLY A 106 -15.20 3.22 -3.16
CA GLY A 106 -15.32 4.64 -3.51
C GLY A 106 -15.10 4.96 -4.98
N ALA A 107 -15.60 6.14 -5.38
CA ALA A 107 -15.44 6.70 -6.71
C ALA A 107 -14.09 7.35 -6.95
N VAL A 108 -13.39 7.69 -5.88
CA VAL A 108 -12.02 8.16 -5.92
C VAL A 108 -11.26 7.56 -4.73
N GLY A 109 -10.09 7.02 -5.01
CA GLY A 109 -9.12 6.57 -4.04
C GLY A 109 -7.94 7.52 -3.96
N VAL A 110 -7.52 7.91 -2.75
CA VAL A 110 -6.32 8.73 -2.54
C VAL A 110 -5.39 8.02 -1.56
N LEU A 111 -4.23 7.61 -2.05
CA LEU A 111 -3.12 7.14 -1.21
C LEU A 111 -2.11 8.28 -1.09
N SER A 112 -1.78 8.70 0.13
CA SER A 112 -0.79 9.74 0.35
C SER A 112 0.27 9.31 1.36
N ALA A 113 1.39 10.02 1.39
CA ALA A 113 2.51 9.68 2.29
C ALA A 113 2.98 8.22 2.12
N VAL A 114 2.90 7.69 0.90
CA VAL A 114 3.24 6.29 0.61
C VAL A 114 4.76 6.15 0.58
N ASP A 115 5.29 5.21 1.36
CA ASP A 115 6.72 4.90 1.35
C ASP A 115 7.15 4.22 0.04
N ASP A 116 8.45 4.28 -0.26
CA ASP A 116 8.96 3.80 -1.54
C ASP A 116 8.72 2.29 -1.73
N GLU A 117 8.84 1.45 -0.70
CA GLU A 117 8.58 0.01 -0.84
C GLU A 117 7.12 -0.28 -1.20
N VAL A 118 6.19 0.29 -0.44
CA VAL A 118 4.75 0.13 -0.72
C VAL A 118 4.39 0.74 -2.08
N PHE A 119 4.95 1.89 -2.43
CA PHE A 119 4.67 2.55 -3.71
C PHE A 119 5.00 1.66 -4.90
N TRP A 120 6.22 1.09 -4.96
CA TRP A 120 6.63 0.26 -6.08
C TRP A 120 5.85 -1.06 -6.15
N GLU A 121 5.45 -1.62 -5.01
CA GLU A 121 4.55 -2.77 -5.00
C GLU A 121 3.15 -2.42 -5.49
N ILE A 122 2.57 -1.29 -5.07
CA ILE A 122 1.29 -0.81 -5.61
C ILE A 122 1.40 -0.65 -7.13
N LEU A 123 2.44 0.04 -7.59
CA LEU A 123 2.66 0.27 -9.02
C LEU A 123 2.75 -1.05 -9.80
N SER A 124 3.43 -2.06 -9.23
CA SER A 124 3.49 -3.40 -9.83
C SER A 124 2.10 -4.00 -10.08
N GLN A 125 1.11 -3.73 -9.22
CA GLN A 125 -0.25 -4.26 -9.36
C GLN A 125 -1.09 -3.49 -10.39
N LEU A 126 -0.82 -2.20 -10.57
CA LEU A 126 -1.56 -1.31 -11.48
C LEU A 126 -1.19 -1.51 -12.96
N LEU A 127 0.04 -1.93 -13.26
CA LEU A 127 0.54 -2.04 -14.63
C LEU A 127 0.10 -3.34 -15.32
N ALA A 128 -0.18 -3.31 -16.61
CA ALA A 128 -0.72 -4.47 -17.33
C ALA A 128 0.29 -5.62 -17.44
N ASP A 129 1.53 -5.31 -17.83
CA ASP A 129 2.55 -6.29 -18.14
C ASP A 129 2.98 -7.08 -16.89
N GLU A 130 3.00 -8.42 -17.00
CA GLU A 130 3.39 -9.32 -15.92
C GLU A 130 4.86 -9.16 -15.53
N ARG A 131 5.71 -8.61 -16.40
CA ARG A 131 7.12 -8.33 -16.09
C ARG A 131 7.28 -7.47 -14.84
N TYR A 132 6.31 -6.58 -14.57
CA TYR A 132 6.35 -5.68 -13.41
C TYR A 132 6.10 -6.41 -12.08
N ARG A 133 5.59 -7.65 -12.13
CA ARG A 133 5.29 -8.50 -10.97
C ARG A 133 6.16 -9.76 -11.01
N PRO A 134 7.49 -9.65 -10.90
CA PRO A 134 8.35 -10.82 -10.94
C PRO A 134 8.02 -11.75 -9.75
N VAL A 135 7.85 -13.04 -10.05
CA VAL A 135 7.58 -14.07 -9.05
C VAL A 135 8.82 -14.27 -8.18
N ASN A 136 8.61 -14.31 -6.86
CA ASN A 136 9.63 -14.57 -5.84
C ASN A 136 10.87 -13.66 -5.98
N GLN A 137 10.62 -12.37 -6.23
CA GLN A 137 11.66 -11.35 -6.25
C GLN A 137 11.19 -10.12 -5.50
N ILE A 138 11.82 -9.80 -4.37
CA ILE A 138 11.56 -8.54 -3.67
C ILE A 138 11.96 -7.39 -4.58
N LEU A 139 11.11 -6.38 -4.73
CA LEU A 139 11.44 -5.18 -5.51
C LEU A 139 12.46 -4.33 -4.75
N THR A 140 13.73 -4.76 -4.73
CA THR A 140 14.86 -3.94 -4.25
C THR A 140 15.15 -2.81 -5.23
N LEU A 141 15.97 -1.84 -4.87
CA LEU A 141 16.37 -0.75 -5.77
C LEU A 141 16.91 -1.24 -7.13
N GLU A 142 17.78 -2.25 -7.10
CA GLU A 142 18.34 -2.86 -8.31
C GLU A 142 17.27 -3.53 -9.16
N ILE A 143 16.38 -4.31 -8.52
CA ILE A 143 15.30 -5.00 -9.21
C ILE A 143 14.29 -4.00 -9.78
N ARG A 144 13.96 -2.92 -9.05
CA ARG A 144 13.07 -1.85 -9.52
C ARG A 144 13.60 -1.22 -10.81
N ARG A 145 14.87 -0.81 -10.81
CA ARG A 145 15.52 -0.25 -12.02
C ARG A 145 15.46 -1.21 -13.20
N LYS A 146 15.77 -2.48 -12.97
CA LYS A 146 15.76 -3.52 -14.00
C LYS A 146 14.36 -3.81 -14.56
N VAL A 147 13.36 -3.90 -13.68
CA VAL A 147 12.00 -4.33 -14.02
C VAL A 147 11.18 -3.19 -14.63
N PHE A 148 11.28 -1.99 -14.06
CA PHE A 148 10.50 -0.83 -14.49
C PHE A 148 11.22 0.00 -15.56
N GLY A 149 12.55 -0.07 -15.65
CA GLY A 149 13.34 0.54 -16.73
C GLY A 149 13.06 2.04 -16.87
N ASP A 150 12.72 2.47 -18.08
CA ASP A 150 12.42 3.88 -18.39
C ASP A 150 11.29 4.46 -17.51
N LEU A 151 10.32 3.64 -17.09
CA LEU A 151 9.27 4.09 -16.18
C LEU A 151 9.84 4.44 -14.80
N TYR A 152 10.84 3.68 -14.33
CA TYR A 152 11.53 4.00 -13.07
C TYR A 152 12.22 5.35 -13.16
N GLU A 153 13.01 5.57 -14.19
CA GLU A 153 13.76 6.83 -14.38
C GLU A 153 12.81 8.02 -14.53
N ARG A 154 11.70 7.85 -15.26
CA ARG A 154 10.72 8.91 -15.45
C ARG A 154 9.99 9.29 -14.16
N LEU A 155 9.62 8.31 -13.34
CA LEU A 155 8.97 8.57 -12.06
C LEU A 155 9.93 9.17 -11.04
N GLN A 156 11.17 8.68 -10.96
CA GLN A 156 12.20 9.24 -10.07
C GLN A 156 12.64 10.65 -10.49
N GLY A 157 12.49 11.00 -11.78
CA GLY A 157 12.74 12.34 -12.28
C GLY A 157 11.65 13.36 -11.97
N LEU A 158 10.53 12.96 -11.35
CA LEU A 158 9.49 13.89 -10.92
C LEU A 158 10.00 14.74 -9.76
N GLY A 159 9.94 16.06 -9.91
CA GLY A 159 10.20 17.00 -8.82
C GLY A 159 9.04 17.04 -7.83
N SER A 160 9.29 17.58 -6.63
CA SER A 160 8.27 17.84 -5.62
C SER A 160 7.05 18.57 -6.21
N GLY A 161 5.87 17.94 -6.14
CA GLY A 161 4.61 18.49 -6.66
C GLY A 161 4.29 18.13 -8.10
N ASP A 162 5.25 17.57 -8.86
CA ASP A 162 5.01 17.07 -10.21
C ASP A 162 4.09 15.84 -10.18
N CYS A 163 3.31 15.69 -11.24
CA CYS A 163 2.44 14.53 -11.42
C CYS A 163 2.48 14.00 -12.84
N ILE A 164 2.01 12.77 -12.99
CA ILE A 164 1.87 12.10 -14.27
C ILE A 164 0.64 11.20 -14.26
N ASP A 165 -0.12 11.25 -15.35
CA ASP A 165 -1.11 10.23 -15.65
C ASP A 165 -0.38 8.96 -16.07
N LEU A 166 -0.51 7.89 -15.28
CA LEU A 166 0.20 6.64 -15.49
C LEU A 166 -0.14 6.01 -16.85
N SER A 167 -1.37 6.22 -17.35
CA SER A 167 -1.83 5.67 -18.63
C SER A 167 -1.06 6.25 -19.83
N THR A 168 -0.45 7.43 -19.68
CA THR A 168 0.35 8.08 -20.73
C THR A 168 1.76 7.49 -20.88
N VAL A 169 2.21 6.71 -19.89
CA VAL A 169 3.57 6.14 -19.86
C VAL A 169 3.61 4.62 -19.79
N ALA A 170 2.51 3.99 -19.36
CA ALA A 170 2.39 2.55 -19.34
C ALA A 170 0.94 2.10 -19.46
N LYS A 171 0.73 0.91 -20.01
CA LYS A 171 -0.60 0.31 -20.09
C LYS A 171 -1.06 -0.12 -18.70
N LEU A 172 -2.26 0.29 -18.31
CA LEU A 172 -2.90 -0.10 -17.05
C LEU A 172 -3.50 -1.52 -17.15
N ARG A 173 -3.46 -2.25 -16.05
CA ARG A 173 -4.05 -3.59 -15.94
C ARG A 173 -5.56 -3.50 -16.05
N THR A 174 -6.14 -4.27 -16.96
CA THR A 174 -7.58 -4.49 -17.04
C THR A 174 -7.92 -5.67 -16.13
N GLY A 175 -8.69 -5.44 -15.07
CA GLY A 175 -9.05 -6.48 -14.11
C GLY A 175 -8.00 -6.69 -13.04
N LEU A 176 -7.89 -5.67 -12.18
CA LEU A 176 -7.38 -5.87 -10.83
C LEU A 176 -8.28 -6.94 -10.16
N PHE A 177 -7.69 -7.80 -9.32
CA PHE A 177 -8.38 -8.77 -8.45
C PHE A 177 -8.71 -10.17 -9.01
N HIS A 178 -7.97 -10.66 -10.02
CA HIS A 178 -8.00 -12.10 -10.30
C HIS A 178 -7.22 -12.87 -9.24
N ALA A 179 -7.94 -13.64 -8.40
CA ALA A 179 -7.33 -14.67 -7.57
C ALA A 179 -6.58 -15.69 -8.47
N PRO A 180 -5.45 -16.25 -8.03
CA PRO A 180 -4.84 -17.38 -8.72
C PRO A 180 -5.88 -18.50 -8.81
N LYS A 181 -6.06 -19.04 -10.03
CA LYS A 181 -7.00 -20.13 -10.35
C LYS A 181 -6.94 -21.22 -9.28
N GLY A 182 -7.91 -21.24 -8.37
CA GLY A 182 -7.86 -22.10 -7.20
C GLY A 182 -9.19 -22.13 -6.45
N ASP A 183 -9.66 -20.97 -5.97
CA ASP A 183 -10.90 -20.90 -5.21
C ASP A 183 -11.60 -19.56 -5.48
N CYS A 184 -12.92 -19.60 -5.69
CA CYS A 184 -13.83 -18.50 -6.01
C CYS A 184 -13.85 -18.05 -7.49
N GLU A 185 -14.66 -18.76 -8.30
CA GLU A 185 -15.24 -18.19 -9.52
C GLU A 185 -16.13 -17.00 -9.14
N GLY A 186 -15.85 -15.81 -9.70
CA GLY A 186 -16.77 -14.66 -9.60
C GLY A 186 -16.22 -13.35 -9.02
N GLY A 187 -14.90 -13.16 -8.95
CA GLY A 187 -14.35 -11.83 -8.62
C GLY A 187 -14.67 -10.81 -9.73
N GLU A 188 -15.46 -9.79 -9.42
CA GLU A 188 -15.65 -8.65 -10.34
C GLU A 188 -14.30 -7.99 -10.63
N SER A 189 -13.95 -8.00 -11.91
CA SER A 189 -12.73 -7.40 -12.42
C SER A 189 -12.91 -5.88 -12.44
N VAL A 190 -12.22 -5.17 -11.55
CA VAL A 190 -12.25 -3.70 -11.57
C VAL A 190 -11.25 -3.15 -12.58
N ARG A 191 -11.70 -2.16 -13.36
CA ARG A 191 -10.86 -1.35 -14.24
C ARG A 191 -10.68 0.03 -13.64
N LEU A 192 -9.56 0.67 -13.97
CA LEU A 192 -9.26 2.03 -13.56
C LEU A 192 -9.41 2.96 -14.77
N ALA A 193 -10.27 3.95 -14.63
CA ALA A 193 -10.46 5.02 -15.61
C ALA A 193 -9.26 5.98 -15.62
N TYR A 194 -8.68 6.21 -14.45
CA TYR A 194 -7.58 7.16 -14.27
C TYR A 194 -6.68 6.74 -13.10
N VAL A 195 -5.37 6.94 -13.29
CA VAL A 195 -4.34 6.74 -12.26
C VAL A 195 -3.36 7.90 -12.35
N GLU A 196 -3.33 8.75 -11.32
CA GLU A 196 -2.31 9.79 -11.19
C GLU A 196 -1.24 9.37 -10.20
N ILE A 197 0.02 9.49 -10.61
CA ILE A 197 1.16 9.41 -9.71
C ILE A 197 1.68 10.82 -9.48
N ARG A 198 1.87 11.19 -8.23
CA ARG A 198 2.42 12.48 -7.85
C ARG A 198 3.58 12.31 -6.87
N ARG A 199 4.61 13.13 -7.04
CA ARG A 199 5.70 13.24 -6.08
C ARG A 199 5.26 14.20 -4.97
N GLY A 200 5.24 13.72 -3.74
CA GLY A 200 4.95 14.53 -2.57
C GLY A 200 6.07 15.54 -2.30
N ALA A 201 5.81 16.46 -1.37
CA ALA A 201 6.80 17.43 -0.92
C ALA A 201 7.36 17.02 0.45
N VAL A 202 8.64 17.33 0.68
CA VAL A 202 9.25 17.28 2.01
C VAL A 202 9.25 18.68 2.60
N LEU A 203 8.68 18.81 3.79
CA LEU A 203 8.69 20.07 4.54
C LEU A 203 9.92 20.08 5.45
N THR A 204 10.84 21.02 5.22
CA THR A 204 12.07 21.13 6.01
C THR A 204 11.76 21.25 7.50
N GLY A 205 12.38 20.38 8.31
CA GLY A 205 12.21 20.36 9.76
C GLY A 205 10.93 19.68 10.27
N ILE A 206 10.10 19.13 9.38
CA ILE A 206 8.90 18.36 9.75
C ILE A 206 9.10 16.90 9.32
N PRO A 207 9.04 15.93 10.24
CA PRO A 207 9.06 14.52 9.88
C PRO A 207 7.81 14.18 9.06
N SER A 208 8.00 13.57 7.90
CA SER A 208 6.98 13.09 6.97
C SER A 208 6.28 11.82 7.46
N SER A 209 6.84 11.10 8.44
CA SER A 209 6.23 9.91 9.03
C SER A 209 6.13 9.95 10.56
N PHE A 210 5.13 9.26 11.10
CA PHE A 210 5.00 9.05 12.55
C PHE A 210 6.21 8.31 13.13
N THR A 211 6.77 7.37 12.36
CA THR A 211 8.00 6.65 12.70
C THR A 211 9.18 7.59 12.85
N ALA A 212 9.43 8.49 11.90
CA ALA A 212 10.53 9.46 12.01
C ALA A 212 10.33 10.47 13.15
N ARG A 213 9.08 10.80 13.50
CA ARG A 213 8.78 11.60 14.70
C ARG A 213 9.22 10.88 15.98
N GLN A 214 9.12 9.56 16.03
CA GLN A 214 9.56 8.75 17.18
C GLN A 214 11.07 8.48 17.16
N PHE A 215 11.68 8.38 15.98
CA PHE A 215 13.10 8.06 15.80
C PHE A 215 13.84 9.24 15.17
N GLY A 216 14.17 10.26 15.96
CA GLY A 216 14.84 11.50 15.49
C GLY A 216 16.23 11.35 14.85
N HIS A 217 16.74 10.12 14.72
CA HIS A 217 17.96 9.79 13.97
C HIS A 217 17.67 9.29 12.54
N MET A 218 16.41 9.06 12.16
CA MET A 218 15.99 8.91 10.77
C MET A 218 16.00 10.28 10.10
N GLN A 219 17.20 10.78 9.77
CA GLN A 219 17.38 12.09 9.14
C GLN A 219 17.13 12.08 7.63
N GLU A 220 17.17 10.91 7.00
CA GLU A 220 16.88 10.75 5.57
C GLU A 220 15.45 10.24 5.41
N GLU A 221 14.51 11.14 5.16
CA GLU A 221 13.19 10.79 4.68
C GLU A 221 13.13 11.03 3.16
N ALA A 222 12.85 9.96 2.42
CA ALA A 222 12.60 10.06 0.99
C ALA A 222 11.31 10.85 0.75
N GLU A 223 11.25 11.64 -0.32
CA GLU A 223 10.01 12.35 -0.65
C GLU A 223 8.89 11.32 -0.88
N PRO A 224 7.74 11.49 -0.21
CA PRO A 224 6.69 10.49 -0.26
C PRO A 224 5.98 10.44 -1.60
N TRP A 225 5.35 9.32 -1.90
CA TRP A 225 4.50 9.19 -3.08
C TRP A 225 3.03 9.45 -2.79
N TRP A 226 2.33 9.91 -3.83
CA TRP A 226 0.88 10.08 -3.87
C TRP A 226 0.32 9.32 -5.07
N ILE A 227 -0.80 8.64 -4.86
CA ILE A 227 -1.50 7.88 -5.89
C ILE A 227 -2.98 8.24 -5.83
N ILE A 228 -3.53 8.70 -6.95
CA ILE A 228 -4.98 8.92 -7.11
C ILE A 228 -5.51 7.83 -8.05
N LEU A 229 -6.58 7.17 -7.63
CA LEU A 229 -7.23 6.08 -8.36
C LEU A 229 -8.67 6.46 -8.65
N VAL A 230 -9.11 6.33 -9.90
CA VAL A 230 -10.51 6.46 -10.28
C VAL A 230 -10.97 5.14 -10.91
N PRO A 231 -11.75 4.31 -10.19
CA PRO A 231 -12.32 3.10 -10.77
C PRO A 231 -13.38 3.43 -11.81
N GLU A 232 -13.51 2.55 -12.81
CA GLU A 232 -14.66 2.54 -13.69
C GLU A 232 -15.84 1.88 -12.99
N PHE A 233 -16.97 2.57 -12.95
CA PHE A 233 -18.24 1.97 -12.57
C PHE A 233 -18.96 1.49 -13.82
N GLU A 234 -19.29 0.21 -13.90
CA GLU A 234 -20.29 -0.23 -14.86
C GLU A 234 -21.62 0.44 -14.47
N VAL A 235 -22.17 1.21 -15.41
CA VAL A 235 -23.55 1.67 -15.30
C VAL A 235 -24.38 0.45 -15.65
N GLU A 236 -25.00 -0.19 -14.65
CA GLU A 236 -26.10 -1.10 -14.91
C GLU A 236 -27.09 -0.34 -15.81
N LYS A 237 -27.18 -0.78 -17.07
CA LYS A 237 -28.26 -0.33 -17.92
C LYS A 237 -29.51 -0.93 -17.30
N ASP A 238 -30.31 -0.10 -16.64
CA ASP A 238 -31.70 -0.41 -16.32
C ASP A 238 -32.46 -0.63 -17.64
N GLU A 239 -32.33 -1.84 -18.21
CA GLU A 239 -33.27 -2.37 -19.18
C GLU A 239 -34.55 -2.76 -18.42
N LYS A 240 -35.37 -1.76 -18.10
CA LYS A 240 -36.85 -1.79 -18.13
C LYS A 240 -37.43 -0.55 -17.44
N LEU A 241 -37.77 0.43 -18.27
CA LEU A 241 -38.89 1.34 -18.05
C LEU A 241 -40.05 0.90 -18.93
#